data_AF-A0A7W7NZG0-F1
#
_entry.id   AF-A0A7W7NZG0-F1
#
_cell.length_a   1.000
_cell.length_b   1.000
_cell.length_c   1.000
_cell.angle_alpha   90.00
_cell.angle_beta   90.00
_cell.angle_gamma   90.00
#
_symmetry.space_group_name_H-M   'P 1'
#
loop_
_entity.id
_entity.type
_entity.pdbx_description
1 polymer ?
#
loop_
_entity_poly.entity_id
_entity_poly.type
_entity_poly.pdbx_seq_one_letter_code
_entity_poly.pdbx_strand_id
1 'polypeptide(L)'
;MRVALELVRDGKAHACVSAGNTGALMALSRYLLKTLPGIDRPAMVTAVPTQTGHCHLLDLGANVDCSAEHLYQFAVMGAVAAEALGKSNPRVALLNVGTEDIKGNQQVKLAASLLQQARGVNYIGYIEGDGLYRGLADVVVCDGFVGNILLKSSEGLAAMVAARLEELFRSSLPAKAVGLMAMPFLRRLRGDLTPSQHNGASFLGLQGIVVKSHGSAKEEGIQSALRRALLEVRENLPQRLHGRLEHLL
;
A
#
# COMPACT_ATOMS: atom_id res chain seq x y z
N MET A 1 -9.52 4.94 -19.51
CA MET A 1 -9.91 4.60 -18.12
C MET A 1 -11.32 4.04 -18.05
N ARG A 2 -12.36 4.83 -18.36
CA ARG A 2 -13.77 4.39 -18.30
C ARG A 2 -14.04 3.05 -19.00
N VAL A 3 -13.67 2.92 -20.28
CA VAL A 3 -13.90 1.68 -21.06
C VAL A 3 -13.25 0.46 -20.38
N ALA A 4 -12.02 0.59 -19.87
CA ALA A 4 -11.35 -0.51 -19.17
C ALA A 4 -12.10 -0.94 -17.89
N LEU A 5 -12.66 0.02 -17.15
CA LEU A 5 -13.48 -0.26 -15.96
C LEU A 5 -14.84 -0.87 -16.34
N GLU A 6 -15.46 -0.44 -17.44
CA GLU A 6 -16.68 -1.06 -17.97
C GLU A 6 -16.43 -2.51 -18.38
N LEU A 7 -15.27 -2.82 -18.99
CA LEU A 7 -14.90 -4.21 -19.29
C LEU A 7 -14.74 -5.06 -18.02
N VAL A 8 -14.20 -4.50 -16.93
CA VAL A 8 -14.12 -5.20 -15.63
C VAL A 8 -15.51 -5.42 -15.05
N ARG A 9 -16.37 -4.38 -15.04
CA ARG A 9 -17.76 -4.48 -14.59
C ARG A 9 -18.55 -5.56 -15.35
N ASP A 10 -18.36 -5.62 -16.67
CA ASP A 10 -19.08 -6.52 -17.56
C ASP A 10 -18.48 -7.93 -17.59
N GLY A 11 -17.46 -8.23 -16.77
CA GLY A 11 -16.79 -9.54 -16.72
C GLY A 11 -15.96 -9.87 -17.95
N LYS A 12 -15.68 -8.89 -18.82
CA LYS A 12 -14.84 -9.04 -20.02
C LYS A 12 -13.34 -8.86 -19.73
N ALA A 13 -13.00 -8.34 -18.56
CA ALA A 13 -11.64 -8.23 -18.05
C ALA A 13 -11.62 -8.55 -16.54
N HIS A 14 -10.51 -9.09 -16.03
CA HIS A 14 -10.39 -9.45 -14.62
C HIS A 14 -9.84 -8.30 -13.75
N ALA A 15 -9.11 -7.36 -14.35
CA ALA A 15 -8.51 -6.23 -13.64
C ALA A 15 -8.28 -5.04 -14.58
N CYS A 16 -8.21 -3.83 -14.01
CA CYS A 16 -7.83 -2.62 -14.71
C CYS A 16 -6.53 -2.03 -14.13
N VAL A 17 -5.51 -1.82 -14.96
CA VAL A 17 -4.29 -1.09 -14.59
C VAL A 17 -4.26 0.26 -15.28
N SER A 18 -4.01 1.35 -14.55
CA SER A 18 -3.96 2.69 -15.15
C SER A 18 -2.89 3.60 -14.54
N ALA A 19 -2.10 4.21 -15.42
CA ALA A 19 -1.15 5.27 -15.08
C ALA A 19 -1.76 6.69 -15.08
N GLY A 20 -3.06 6.83 -15.39
CA GLY A 20 -3.76 8.12 -15.50
C GLY A 20 -3.94 8.90 -14.18
N ASN A 21 -4.81 9.91 -14.14
CA ASN A 21 -5.04 10.67 -12.90
C ASN A 21 -5.65 9.79 -11.78
N THR A 22 -5.07 9.82 -10.57
CA THR A 22 -5.52 9.00 -9.43
C THR A 22 -6.94 9.30 -9.00
N GLY A 23 -7.31 10.57 -8.85
CA GLY A 23 -8.65 10.97 -8.44
C GLY A 23 -9.72 10.58 -9.45
N ALA A 24 -9.47 10.79 -10.74
CA ALA A 24 -10.37 10.36 -11.81
C ALA A 24 -10.52 8.84 -11.85
N LEU A 25 -9.43 8.08 -11.66
CA LEU A 25 -9.48 6.63 -11.60
C LEU A 25 -10.29 6.15 -10.39
N MET A 26 -10.06 6.70 -9.20
CA MET A 26 -10.80 6.36 -7.99
C MET A 26 -12.30 6.65 -8.16
N ALA A 27 -12.66 7.85 -8.62
CA ALA A 27 -14.05 8.26 -8.81
C ALA A 27 -14.79 7.38 -9.83
N LEU A 28 -14.18 7.13 -11.00
CA LEU A 28 -14.75 6.25 -12.02
C LEU A 28 -14.87 4.81 -11.53
N SER A 29 -13.87 4.31 -10.81
CA SER A 29 -13.88 2.93 -10.30
C SER A 29 -14.98 2.74 -9.26
N ARG A 30 -15.11 3.67 -8.31
CA ARG A 30 -16.21 3.66 -7.33
C ARG A 30 -17.58 3.76 -8.01
N TYR A 31 -17.71 4.61 -9.03
CA TYR A 31 -18.98 4.79 -9.73
C TYR A 31 -19.39 3.54 -10.53
N LEU A 32 -18.46 2.94 -11.28
CA LEU A 32 -18.73 1.84 -12.21
C LEU A 32 -18.70 0.46 -11.55
N LEU A 33 -17.72 0.20 -10.68
CA LEU A 33 -17.53 -1.10 -10.02
C LEU A 33 -18.23 -1.19 -8.66
N LYS A 34 -18.57 -0.05 -8.05
CA LYS A 34 -19.09 0.05 -6.68
C LYS A 34 -18.11 -0.46 -5.62
N THR A 35 -18.40 -0.13 -4.36
CA THR A 35 -17.71 -0.72 -3.22
C THR A 35 -18.32 -2.06 -2.85
N LEU A 36 -17.55 -2.88 -2.12
CA LEU A 36 -18.07 -4.06 -1.45
C LEU A 36 -19.13 -3.65 -0.40
N PRO A 37 -20.14 -4.50 -0.14
CA PRO A 37 -21.10 -4.26 0.96
C PRO A 37 -20.39 -3.98 2.28
N GLY A 38 -20.87 -3.00 3.04
CA GLY A 38 -20.25 -2.56 4.30
C GLY A 38 -19.03 -1.63 4.15
N ILE A 39 -18.50 -1.43 2.93
CA ILE A 39 -17.39 -0.50 2.68
C ILE A 39 -17.92 0.82 2.15
N ASP A 40 -17.62 1.90 2.88
CA ASP A 40 -18.05 3.25 2.49
C ASP A 40 -17.20 3.81 1.36
N ARG A 41 -15.88 3.59 1.45
CA ARG A 41 -14.88 4.12 0.52
C ARG A 41 -13.75 3.12 0.29
N PRO A 42 -13.26 2.97 -0.96
CA PRO A 42 -12.08 2.18 -1.20
C PRO A 42 -10.83 2.88 -0.66
N ALA A 43 -9.80 2.12 -0.32
CA ALA A 43 -8.49 2.62 0.10
C ALA A 43 -7.42 2.22 -0.91
N MET A 44 -6.41 3.08 -1.10
CA MET A 44 -5.26 2.74 -1.92
C MET A 44 -4.21 2.02 -1.05
N VAL A 45 -3.82 0.82 -1.46
CA VAL A 45 -2.86 -0.03 -0.73
C VAL A 45 -1.63 -0.34 -1.57
N THR A 46 -0.44 -0.25 -0.95
CA THR A 46 0.80 -0.77 -1.53
C THR A 46 1.56 -1.62 -0.51
N ALA A 47 2.43 -2.51 -1.00
CA ALA A 47 3.37 -3.22 -0.15
C ALA A 47 4.67 -2.42 -0.08
N VAL A 48 5.02 -1.94 1.11
CA VAL A 48 6.26 -1.21 1.39
C VAL A 48 7.32 -2.18 1.90
N PRO A 49 8.55 -2.18 1.36
CA PRO A 49 9.65 -2.98 1.87
C PRO A 49 9.97 -2.66 3.34
N THR A 50 10.27 -3.69 4.12
CA THR A 50 10.70 -3.59 5.51
C THR A 50 11.93 -4.45 5.75
N GLN A 51 12.59 -4.27 6.90
CA GLN A 51 13.74 -5.10 7.31
C GLN A 51 13.42 -6.60 7.37
N THR A 52 12.15 -6.96 7.59
CA THR A 52 11.70 -8.35 7.78
C THR A 52 10.83 -8.87 6.62
N GLY A 53 10.65 -8.07 5.56
CA GLY A 53 9.84 -8.44 4.40
C GLY A 53 9.12 -7.24 3.80
N HIS A 54 7.79 -7.23 3.92
CA HIS A 54 6.95 -6.13 3.44
C HIS A 54 5.79 -5.87 4.40
N CYS A 55 5.26 -4.65 4.35
CA CYS A 55 4.11 -4.19 5.10
C CYS A 55 3.09 -3.56 4.15
N HIS A 56 1.82 -3.89 4.29
CA HIS A 56 0.74 -3.23 3.56
C HIS A 56 0.43 -1.88 4.19
N LEU A 57 0.66 -0.79 3.48
CA LEU A 57 0.33 0.56 3.92
C LEU A 57 -0.96 1.03 3.25
N LEU A 58 -1.92 1.46 4.07
CA LEU A 58 -3.20 2.06 3.68
C LEU A 58 -3.43 3.32 4.51
N ASP A 59 -4.20 4.32 4.09
CA ASP A 59 -4.47 4.71 2.71
C ASP A 59 -3.29 5.55 2.17
N LEU A 60 -3.17 5.70 0.86
CA LEU A 60 -2.07 6.38 0.17
C LEU A 60 -2.54 7.60 -0.63
N GLY A 61 -3.73 8.12 -0.31
CA GLY A 61 -4.29 9.30 -0.95
C GLY A 61 -5.56 9.06 -1.75
N ALA A 62 -6.25 7.92 -1.59
CA ALA A 62 -7.61 7.78 -2.11
C ALA A 62 -8.58 8.68 -1.33
N ASN A 63 -8.34 8.85 -0.03
CA ASN A 63 -9.16 9.61 0.91
C ASN A 63 -8.25 10.54 1.72
N VAL A 64 -8.29 11.83 1.42
CA VAL A 64 -7.48 12.85 2.12
C VAL A 64 -7.84 12.94 3.60
N ASP A 65 -9.13 12.84 3.91
CA ASP A 65 -9.65 12.90 5.27
C ASP A 65 -10.53 11.67 5.54
N CYS A 66 -10.37 11.10 6.73
CA CYS A 66 -10.94 9.81 7.12
C CYS A 66 -11.51 9.88 8.54
N SER A 67 -12.74 9.41 8.73
CA SER A 67 -13.29 9.18 10.06
C SER A 67 -12.66 7.94 10.71
N ALA A 68 -12.94 7.73 11.99
CA ALA A 68 -12.48 6.56 12.73
C ALA A 68 -12.98 5.25 12.12
N GLU A 69 -14.22 5.24 11.62
CA GLU A 69 -14.88 4.11 10.98
C GLU A 69 -14.21 3.76 9.64
N HIS A 70 -13.77 4.77 8.87
CA HIS A 70 -12.99 4.51 7.66
C HIS A 70 -11.65 3.85 7.99
N LEU A 71 -10.92 4.34 9.00
CA LEU A 71 -9.66 3.72 9.42
C LEU A 71 -9.88 2.28 9.92
N TYR A 72 -10.98 2.02 10.63
CA TYR A 72 -11.38 0.69 11.01
C TYR A 72 -11.63 -0.22 9.78
N GLN A 73 -12.44 0.24 8.81
CA GLN A 73 -12.68 -0.51 7.56
C GLN A 73 -11.37 -0.79 6.80
N PHE A 74 -10.45 0.18 6.75
CA PHE A 74 -9.15 0.02 6.09
C PHE A 74 -8.29 -1.03 6.78
N ALA A 75 -8.30 -1.08 8.11
CA ALA A 75 -7.61 -2.08 8.90
C ALA A 75 -8.16 -3.49 8.66
N VAL A 76 -9.49 -3.64 8.63
CA VAL A 76 -10.15 -4.90 8.30
C VAL A 76 -9.79 -5.35 6.88
N MET A 77 -9.95 -4.47 5.89
CA MET A 77 -9.62 -4.80 4.50
C MET A 77 -8.13 -5.15 4.34
N GLY A 78 -7.24 -4.39 4.96
CA GLY A 78 -5.79 -4.62 4.91
C GLY A 78 -5.40 -5.95 5.54
N ALA A 79 -6.02 -6.32 6.67
CA ALA A 79 -5.83 -7.64 7.30
C ALA A 79 -6.20 -8.78 6.34
N VAL A 80 -7.40 -8.71 5.76
CA VAL A 80 -7.86 -9.75 4.82
C VAL A 80 -6.99 -9.82 3.57
N ALA A 81 -6.51 -8.67 3.06
CA ALA A 81 -5.58 -8.65 1.95
C ALA A 81 -4.22 -9.28 2.29
N ALA A 82 -3.68 -9.02 3.48
CA ALA A 82 -2.45 -9.65 3.93
C ALA A 82 -2.62 -11.17 4.14
N GLU A 83 -3.74 -11.60 4.71
CA GLU A 83 -4.11 -13.03 4.78
C GLU A 83 -4.22 -13.65 3.40
N ALA A 84 -4.76 -12.89 2.44
CA ALA A 84 -4.88 -13.37 1.08
C ALA A 84 -3.53 -13.66 0.42
N LEU A 85 -2.51 -12.92 0.83
CA LEU A 85 -1.14 -13.04 0.36
C LEU A 85 -0.28 -13.95 1.25
N GLY A 86 -0.90 -14.75 2.12
CA GLY A 86 -0.23 -15.81 2.89
C GLY A 86 0.22 -15.42 4.30
N LYS A 87 -0.15 -14.25 4.82
CA LYS A 87 0.13 -13.87 6.22
C LYS A 87 -0.98 -14.41 7.13
N SER A 88 -0.70 -15.49 7.87
CA SER A 88 -1.61 -15.96 8.92
C SER A 88 -1.69 -14.95 10.07
N ASN A 89 -2.90 -14.51 10.43
CA ASN A 89 -3.15 -13.61 11.57
C ASN A 89 -2.30 -12.31 11.54
N PRO A 90 -2.39 -11.50 10.46
CA PRO A 90 -1.50 -10.38 10.20
C PRO A 90 -1.60 -9.32 11.29
N ARG A 91 -0.44 -8.82 11.75
CA ARG A 91 -0.40 -7.76 12.76
C ARG A 91 -0.84 -6.44 12.13
N VAL A 92 -1.89 -5.84 12.65
CA VAL A 92 -2.46 -4.58 12.17
C VAL A 92 -2.13 -3.47 13.15
N ALA A 93 -1.62 -2.34 12.66
CA ALA A 93 -1.32 -1.17 13.47
C ALA A 93 -1.89 0.10 12.86
N LEU A 94 -2.17 1.09 13.71
CA LEU A 94 -2.45 2.46 13.28
C LEU A 94 -1.15 3.26 13.30
N LEU A 95 -0.87 3.98 12.22
CA LEU A 95 0.26 4.91 12.17
C LEU A 95 -0.05 6.11 13.08
N ASN A 96 0.89 6.48 13.94
CA ASN A 96 0.71 7.55 14.89
C ASN A 96 2.02 8.33 15.13
N VAL A 97 1.92 9.42 15.88
CA VAL A 97 3.04 10.30 16.27
C VAL A 97 3.77 9.83 17.53
N GLY A 98 3.45 8.62 18.01
CA GLY A 98 4.01 7.99 19.21
C GLY A 98 3.31 6.67 19.47
N THR A 99 3.94 5.81 20.27
CA THR A 99 3.41 4.46 20.57
C THR A 99 2.44 4.46 21.76
N GLU A 100 2.36 5.53 22.53
CA GLU A 100 1.52 5.62 23.72
C GLU A 100 0.05 5.92 23.39
N ASP A 101 -0.89 5.34 24.15
CA ASP A 101 -2.34 5.46 23.93
C ASP A 101 -2.85 6.92 23.93
N ILE A 102 -2.16 7.81 24.63
CA ILE A 102 -2.50 9.24 24.74
C ILE A 102 -2.09 10.07 23.52
N LYS A 103 -1.26 9.52 22.62
CA LYS A 103 -0.75 10.23 21.44
C LYS A 103 -1.69 10.12 20.26
N GLY A 104 -1.57 11.07 19.32
CA GLY A 104 -2.39 11.12 18.13
C GLY A 104 -3.63 11.98 18.27
N ASN A 105 -4.26 12.22 17.13
CA ASN A 105 -5.48 12.99 17.02
C ASN A 105 -6.71 12.15 17.43
N GLN A 106 -7.85 12.81 17.56
CA GLN A 106 -9.07 12.17 18.06
C GLN A 106 -9.56 11.03 17.15
N GLN A 107 -9.45 11.18 15.81
CA GLN A 107 -9.88 10.15 14.87
C GLN A 107 -9.09 8.85 15.02
N VAL A 108 -7.76 8.92 15.20
CA VAL A 108 -6.89 7.74 15.39
C VAL A 108 -7.20 7.06 16.72
N LYS A 109 -7.42 7.84 17.79
CA LYS A 109 -7.81 7.29 19.10
C LYS A 109 -9.15 6.57 19.08
N LEU A 110 -10.14 7.14 18.40
CA LEU A 110 -11.44 6.49 18.23
C LEU A 110 -11.32 5.23 17.37
N ALA A 111 -10.53 5.25 16.30
CA ALA A 111 -10.26 4.07 15.47
C ALA A 111 -9.57 2.95 16.28
N ALA A 112 -8.62 3.31 17.15
CA ALA A 112 -7.98 2.36 18.05
C ALA A 112 -8.98 1.69 18.99
N SER A 113 -9.90 2.47 19.59
CA SER A 113 -10.97 1.91 20.44
C SER A 113 -11.87 0.94 19.68
N LEU A 114 -12.22 1.25 18.43
CA LEU A 114 -13.00 0.34 17.56
C LEU A 114 -12.21 -0.95 17.28
N LEU A 115 -10.92 -0.83 16.92
CA LEU A 115 -10.06 -1.97 16.60
C LEU A 115 -9.78 -2.87 17.80
N GLN A 116 -9.67 -2.31 19.01
CA GLN A 116 -9.52 -3.09 20.24
C GLN A 116 -10.76 -3.94 20.56
N GLN A 117 -11.95 -3.48 20.16
CA GLN A 117 -13.22 -4.20 20.36
C GLN A 117 -13.50 -5.21 19.24
N ALA A 118 -12.84 -5.06 18.09
CA ALA A 118 -13.07 -5.88 16.91
C ALA A 118 -12.53 -7.30 17.09
N ARG A 119 -13.43 -8.28 17.00
CA ARG A 119 -13.04 -9.70 16.96
C ARG A 119 -12.61 -10.05 15.55
N GLY A 120 -11.46 -10.72 15.39
CA GLY A 120 -10.98 -11.17 14.08
C GLY A 120 -9.97 -10.25 13.40
N VAL A 121 -9.54 -9.16 14.07
CA VAL A 121 -8.41 -8.34 13.65
C VAL A 121 -7.32 -8.40 14.72
N ASN A 122 -6.11 -8.79 14.34
CA ASN A 122 -4.96 -8.80 15.25
C ASN A 122 -4.37 -7.39 15.36
N TYR A 123 -5.08 -6.51 16.07
CA TYR A 123 -4.64 -5.14 16.32
C TYR A 123 -3.55 -5.11 17.40
N ILE A 124 -2.39 -4.57 17.05
CA ILE A 124 -1.20 -4.51 17.92
C ILE A 124 -0.92 -3.11 18.48
N GLY A 125 -1.83 -2.15 18.28
CA GLY A 125 -1.67 -0.78 18.77
C GLY A 125 -1.08 0.18 17.73
N TYR A 126 -0.35 1.18 18.22
CA TYR A 126 0.25 2.22 17.40
C TYR A 126 1.67 1.88 16.96
N ILE A 127 2.05 2.38 15.79
CA ILE A 127 3.45 2.45 15.37
C ILE A 127 3.79 3.84 14.84
N GLU A 128 5.06 4.22 14.95
CA GLU A 128 5.61 5.40 14.30
C GLU A 128 6.13 5.07 12.89
N GLY A 129 6.48 6.10 12.12
CA GLY A 129 6.92 5.95 10.73
C GLY A 129 8.18 5.10 10.55
N ASP A 130 9.07 5.04 11.54
CA ASP A 130 10.25 4.17 11.51
C ASP A 130 9.90 2.71 11.86
N GLY A 131 8.86 2.49 12.68
CA GLY A 131 8.29 1.19 13.01
C GLY A 131 7.78 0.44 11.78
N LEU A 132 7.29 1.17 10.78
CA LEU A 132 6.90 0.61 9.48
C LEU A 132 8.11 -0.07 8.80
N TYR A 133 9.24 0.64 8.66
CA TYR A 133 10.44 0.10 8.01
C TYR A 133 11.13 -1.00 8.83
N ARG A 134 10.99 -0.99 10.16
CA ARG A 134 11.42 -2.07 11.05
C ARG A 134 10.55 -3.34 10.94
N GLY A 135 9.42 -3.29 10.26
CA GLY A 135 8.53 -4.43 10.07
C GLY A 135 7.77 -4.84 11.34
N LEU A 136 7.41 -3.85 12.18
CA LEU A 136 6.67 -4.08 13.42
C LEU A 136 5.22 -4.54 13.19
N ALA A 137 4.66 -4.25 12.01
CA ALA A 137 3.32 -4.66 11.60
C ALA A 137 3.33 -5.22 10.17
N ASP A 138 2.36 -6.07 9.85
CA ASP A 138 2.12 -6.59 8.50
C ASP A 138 1.16 -5.66 7.71
N VAL A 139 0.30 -4.93 8.42
CA VAL A 139 -0.63 -3.94 7.87
C VAL A 139 -0.57 -2.68 8.73
N VAL A 140 -0.43 -1.53 8.09
CA VAL A 140 -0.39 -0.22 8.73
C VAL A 140 -1.42 0.68 8.10
N VAL A 141 -2.23 1.32 8.94
CA VAL A 141 -3.36 2.14 8.53
C VAL A 141 -3.21 3.58 8.99
N CYS A 142 -3.50 4.50 8.08
CA CYS A 142 -3.55 5.94 8.26
C CYS A 142 -4.54 6.56 7.26
N ASP A 143 -4.84 7.85 7.42
CA ASP A 143 -5.54 8.59 6.37
C ASP A 143 -4.62 8.81 5.15
N GLY A 144 -5.25 9.08 4.01
CA GLY A 144 -4.52 9.21 2.75
C GLY A 144 -3.62 10.44 2.66
N PHE A 145 -3.84 11.48 3.48
CA PHE A 145 -2.92 12.61 3.54
C PHE A 145 -1.59 12.20 4.19
N VAL A 146 -1.66 11.60 5.38
CA VAL A 146 -0.47 11.12 6.11
C VAL A 146 0.25 10.02 5.33
N GLY A 147 -0.48 9.02 4.83
CA GLY A 147 0.12 7.89 4.12
C GLY A 147 0.80 8.29 2.81
N ASN A 148 0.20 9.24 2.06
CA ASN A 148 0.83 9.75 0.85
C ASN A 148 2.11 10.56 1.16
N ILE A 149 2.11 11.38 2.23
CA ILE A 149 3.32 12.09 2.68
C ILE A 149 4.41 11.11 3.09
N LEU A 150 4.08 10.09 3.90
CA LEU A 150 5.03 9.07 4.33
C LEU A 150 5.65 8.36 3.13
N LEU A 151 4.82 7.85 2.22
CA LEU A 151 5.29 7.13 1.04
C LEU A 151 6.19 8.01 0.16
N LYS A 152 5.75 9.23 -0.18
CA LYS A 152 6.52 10.13 -1.05
C LYS A 152 7.81 10.61 -0.41
N SER A 153 7.82 10.86 0.90
CA SER A 153 9.03 11.24 1.62
C SER A 153 10.05 10.11 1.61
N SER A 154 9.60 8.86 1.78
CA SER A 154 10.48 7.70 1.80
C SER A 154 11.00 7.33 0.42
N GLU A 155 10.19 7.45 -0.63
CA GLU A 155 10.65 7.34 -2.02
C GLU A 155 11.72 8.41 -2.34
N GLY A 156 11.49 9.66 -1.92
CA GLY A 156 12.43 10.76 -2.11
C GLY A 156 13.75 10.57 -1.36
N LEU A 157 13.69 10.12 -0.10
CA LEU A 157 14.87 9.81 0.70
C LEU A 157 15.68 8.66 0.09
N ALA A 158 15.01 7.57 -0.33
CA ALA A 158 15.66 6.44 -0.97
C ALA A 158 16.37 6.84 -2.27
N ALA A 159 15.71 7.65 -3.11
CA ALA A 159 16.31 8.17 -4.34
C ALA A 159 17.52 9.08 -4.06
N MET A 160 17.42 9.96 -3.06
CA MET A 160 18.53 10.84 -2.66
C MET A 160 19.74 10.02 -2.16
N VAL A 161 19.53 9.03 -1.28
CA VAL A 161 20.60 8.16 -0.76
C VAL A 161 21.25 7.37 -1.90
N ALA A 162 20.46 6.80 -2.81
CA ALA A 162 20.99 6.07 -3.97
C ALA A 162 21.85 6.98 -4.86
N ALA A 163 21.40 8.20 -5.15
CA ALA A 163 22.15 9.16 -5.94
C ALA A 163 23.48 9.56 -5.27
N ARG A 164 23.48 9.78 -3.95
CA ARG A 164 24.69 10.09 -3.17
C ARG A 164 25.70 8.94 -3.17
N LEU A 165 25.23 7.70 -3.06
CA LEU A 165 26.10 6.52 -3.16
C LEU A 165 26.74 6.41 -4.55
N GLU A 166 25.97 6.62 -5.62
CA GLU A 166 26.50 6.62 -6.99
C GLU A 166 27.54 7.73 -7.20
N GLU A 167 27.33 8.92 -6.64
CA GLU A 167 28.28 10.03 -6.67
C GLU A 167 29.59 9.68 -5.96
N LEU A 168 29.51 9.10 -4.76
CA LEU A 168 30.68 8.70 -3.96
C LEU A 168 31.56 7.69 -4.70
N PHE A 169 30.97 6.65 -5.31
CA PHE A 169 31.74 5.67 -6.08
C PHE A 169 32.35 6.23 -7.36
N ARG A 170 31.86 7.36 -7.88
CA ARG A 170 32.41 8.02 -9.07
C ARG A 170 33.46 9.10 -8.75
N SER A 171 33.61 9.46 -7.49
CA SER A 171 34.44 10.60 -7.03
C SER A 171 35.94 10.46 -7.35
N SER A 172 36.50 9.25 -7.37
CA SER A 172 37.93 9.01 -7.58
C SER A 172 38.22 7.63 -8.19
N LEU A 173 39.42 7.43 -8.75
CA LEU A 173 39.83 6.13 -9.30
C LEU A 173 39.79 4.99 -8.25
N PRO A 174 40.27 5.19 -7.00
CA PRO A 174 40.11 4.18 -5.95
C PRO A 174 38.63 3.91 -5.61
N ALA A 175 37.81 4.95 -5.51
CA ALA A 175 36.38 4.79 -5.23
C ALA A 175 35.65 4.03 -6.35
N LYS A 176 36.05 4.24 -7.62
CA LYS A 176 35.52 3.48 -8.77
C LYS A 176 35.90 2.02 -8.70
N ALA A 177 37.12 1.69 -8.28
CA ALA A 177 37.55 0.31 -8.10
C ALA A 177 36.72 -0.41 -7.01
N VAL A 178 36.51 0.25 -5.86
CA VAL A 178 35.64 -0.25 -4.79
C VAL A 178 34.19 -0.39 -5.28
N GLY A 179 33.68 0.60 -6.01
CA GLY A 179 32.34 0.59 -6.58
C GLY A 179 32.13 -0.56 -7.57
N LEU A 180 33.15 -0.90 -8.37
CA LEU A 180 33.10 -2.03 -9.30
C LEU A 180 32.99 -3.36 -8.55
N MET A 181 33.77 -3.54 -7.48
CA MET A 181 33.69 -4.73 -6.62
C MET A 181 32.35 -4.82 -5.88
N ALA A 182 31.82 -3.69 -5.43
CA ALA A 182 30.53 -3.61 -4.74
C ALA A 182 29.32 -3.68 -5.70
N MET A 183 29.53 -3.58 -7.02
CA MET A 183 28.45 -3.43 -8.01
C MET A 183 27.34 -4.49 -7.93
N PRO A 184 27.62 -5.80 -7.69
CA PRO A 184 26.56 -6.79 -7.53
C PRO A 184 25.64 -6.49 -6.34
N PHE A 185 26.22 -6.07 -5.21
CA PHE A 185 25.47 -5.71 -4.00
C PHE A 185 24.72 -4.39 -4.18
N LEU A 186 25.34 -3.39 -4.83
CA LEU A 186 24.70 -2.12 -5.14
C LEU A 186 23.52 -2.28 -6.10
N ARG A 187 23.60 -3.19 -7.07
CA ARG A 187 22.48 -3.52 -7.96
C ARG A 187 21.33 -4.17 -7.21
N ARG A 188 21.62 -5.08 -6.28
CA ARG A 188 20.61 -5.69 -5.41
C ARG A 188 19.93 -4.67 -4.52
N LEU A 189 20.73 -3.87 -3.80
CA LEU A 189 20.24 -2.80 -2.94
C LEU A 189 19.40 -1.77 -3.72
N ARG A 190 19.86 -1.39 -4.91
CA ARG A 190 19.09 -0.53 -5.81
C ARG A 190 17.77 -1.19 -6.18
N GLY A 191 17.74 -2.49 -6.49
CA GLY A 191 16.50 -3.21 -6.75
C GLY A 191 15.49 -3.06 -5.61
N ASP A 192 15.93 -3.37 -4.40
CA ASP A 192 15.09 -3.31 -3.19
C ASP A 192 14.58 -1.89 -2.87
N LEU A 193 15.40 -0.86 -3.16
CA LEU A 193 15.08 0.54 -2.88
C LEU A 193 14.38 1.27 -4.04
N THR A 194 14.29 0.68 -5.24
CA THR A 194 13.75 1.40 -6.39
C THR A 194 12.21 1.41 -6.35
N PRO A 195 11.57 2.60 -6.41
CA PRO A 195 10.11 2.70 -6.41
C PRO A 195 9.42 1.99 -7.59
N SER A 196 10.11 1.82 -8.73
CA SER A 196 9.56 1.13 -9.92
C SER A 196 9.23 -0.35 -9.66
N GLN A 197 9.95 -1.02 -8.76
CA GLN A 197 9.66 -2.41 -8.41
C GLN A 197 8.41 -2.55 -7.52
N HIS A 198 8.04 -1.47 -6.84
CA HIS A 198 6.90 -1.39 -5.92
C HIS A 198 5.73 -0.60 -6.51
N ASN A 199 5.75 -0.37 -7.83
CA ASN A 199 4.68 0.33 -8.52
C ASN A 199 3.42 -0.54 -8.64
N GLY A 200 2.25 0.12 -8.59
CA GLY A 200 0.96 -0.54 -8.66
C GLY A 200 0.25 -0.58 -7.31
N ALA A 201 -0.27 0.56 -6.86
CA ALA A 201 -1.11 0.60 -5.66
C ALA A 201 -2.54 0.16 -6.02
N SER A 202 -3.11 -0.78 -5.26
CA SER A 202 -4.45 -1.32 -5.54
C SER A 202 -5.53 -0.54 -4.81
N PHE A 203 -6.71 -0.39 -5.42
CA PHE A 203 -7.89 0.13 -4.75
C PHE A 203 -8.67 -1.00 -4.08
N LEU A 204 -8.41 -1.16 -2.79
CA LEU A 204 -9.04 -2.15 -1.93
C LEU A 204 -10.46 -1.72 -1.58
N GLY A 205 -11.40 -2.66 -1.53
CA GLY A 205 -12.81 -2.40 -1.18
C GLY A 205 -13.74 -2.14 -2.36
N LEU A 206 -13.25 -2.24 -3.59
CA LEU A 206 -14.08 -2.26 -4.81
C LEU A 206 -14.54 -3.69 -5.14
N GLN A 207 -15.65 -3.84 -5.87
CA GLN A 207 -16.11 -5.15 -6.33
C GLN A 207 -15.27 -5.73 -7.49
N GLY A 208 -14.32 -4.96 -8.03
CA GLY A 208 -13.39 -5.39 -9.06
C GLY A 208 -11.98 -4.86 -8.83
N ILE A 209 -10.99 -5.49 -9.46
CA ILE A 209 -9.57 -5.18 -9.22
C ILE A 209 -9.15 -3.97 -10.06
N VAL A 210 -8.64 -2.94 -9.38
CA VAL A 210 -8.13 -1.73 -10.02
C VAL A 210 -6.78 -1.36 -9.41
N VAL A 211 -5.74 -1.30 -10.24
CA VAL A 211 -4.37 -0.96 -9.85
C VAL A 211 -3.95 0.37 -10.46
N LYS A 212 -3.53 1.29 -9.60
CA LYS A 212 -2.93 2.57 -9.96
C LYS A 212 -1.42 2.42 -10.14
N SER A 213 -0.96 2.57 -11.38
CA SER A 213 0.47 2.75 -11.68
C SER A 213 0.86 4.22 -11.53
N HIS A 214 2.10 4.56 -11.17
CA HIS A 214 2.57 5.94 -11.22
C HIS A 214 2.52 6.50 -12.65
N GLY A 215 2.26 7.80 -12.81
CA GLY A 215 2.13 8.44 -14.12
C GLY A 215 3.46 8.56 -14.87
N SER A 216 4.57 8.62 -14.12
CA SER A 216 5.94 8.63 -14.63
C SER A 216 6.56 7.22 -14.74
N ALA A 217 5.75 6.16 -14.57
CA ALA A 217 6.23 4.80 -14.60
C ALA A 217 6.80 4.45 -15.98
N LYS A 218 8.03 3.91 -15.97
CA LYS A 218 8.66 3.31 -17.14
C LYS A 218 8.20 1.86 -17.30
N GLU A 219 8.68 1.18 -18.34
CA GLU A 219 8.34 -0.21 -18.66
C GLU A 219 8.35 -1.14 -17.44
N GLU A 220 9.45 -1.16 -16.67
CA GLU A 220 9.57 -1.96 -15.44
C GLU A 220 8.46 -1.65 -14.42
N GLY A 221 8.12 -0.37 -14.26
CA GLY A 221 7.05 0.03 -13.36
C GLY A 221 5.68 -0.47 -13.81
N ILE A 222 5.40 -0.42 -15.11
CA ILE A 222 4.15 -0.95 -15.67
C ILE A 222 4.11 -2.48 -15.51
N GLN A 223 5.24 -3.17 -15.73
CA GLN A 223 5.35 -4.61 -15.50
C GLN A 223 5.05 -4.96 -14.02
N SER A 224 5.59 -4.21 -13.06
CA SER A 224 5.28 -4.41 -11.63
C SER A 224 3.78 -4.24 -11.33
N ALA A 225 3.15 -3.20 -11.88
CA ALA A 225 1.72 -2.96 -11.68
C ALA A 225 0.84 -4.06 -12.30
N LEU A 226 1.23 -4.59 -13.46
CA LEU A 226 0.56 -5.74 -14.09
C LEU A 226 0.74 -7.02 -13.28
N ARG A 227 1.95 -7.29 -12.74
CA ARG A 227 2.19 -8.43 -11.84
C ARG A 227 1.33 -8.34 -10.59
N ARG A 228 1.15 -7.13 -10.04
CA ARG A 228 0.26 -6.89 -8.90
C ARG A 228 -1.19 -7.22 -9.24
N ALA A 229 -1.71 -6.70 -10.36
CA ALA A 229 -3.06 -7.02 -10.82
C ALA A 229 -3.24 -8.54 -11.02
N LEU A 230 -2.26 -9.22 -11.63
CA LEU A 230 -2.32 -10.67 -11.84
C LEU A 230 -2.35 -11.44 -10.51
N LEU A 231 -1.58 -11.00 -9.52
CA LEU A 231 -1.58 -11.60 -8.18
C LEU A 231 -2.96 -11.47 -7.53
N GLU A 232 -3.55 -10.27 -7.55
CA GLU A 232 -4.87 -10.02 -6.97
C GLU A 232 -5.99 -10.81 -7.67
N VAL A 233 -5.86 -11.02 -8.98
CA VAL A 233 -6.78 -11.87 -9.76
C VAL A 233 -6.65 -13.33 -9.34
N ARG A 234 -5.42 -13.84 -9.19
CA ARG A 234 -5.18 -15.24 -8.78
C ARG A 234 -5.69 -15.53 -7.38
N GLU A 235 -5.53 -14.57 -6.46
CA GLU A 235 -6.02 -14.68 -5.09
C GLU A 235 -7.51 -14.39 -4.94
N ASN A 236 -8.20 -14.00 -6.02
CA ASN A 236 -9.61 -13.65 -6.02
C ASN A 236 -9.96 -12.64 -4.91
N LEU A 237 -9.12 -11.60 -4.80
CA LEU A 237 -9.08 -10.72 -3.62
C LEU A 237 -10.43 -10.05 -3.29
N PRO A 238 -11.21 -9.50 -4.27
CA PRO A 238 -12.51 -8.90 -3.97
C PRO A 238 -13.50 -9.87 -3.31
N GLN A 239 -13.51 -11.14 -3.74
CA GLN A 239 -14.39 -12.17 -3.23
C GLN A 239 -13.97 -12.61 -1.83
N ARG A 240 -12.67 -12.74 -1.57
CA ARG A 240 -12.14 -13.02 -0.21
C ARG A 240 -12.45 -11.89 0.76
N LEU A 241 -12.33 -10.65 0.31
CA LEU A 241 -12.75 -9.48 1.08
C LEU A 241 -14.25 -9.54 1.36
N HIS A 242 -15.07 -9.73 0.34
CA HIS A 242 -16.53 -9.77 0.49
C HIS A 242 -16.97 -10.78 1.56
N GLY A 243 -16.52 -12.03 1.46
CA GLY A 243 -16.92 -13.08 2.40
C GLY A 243 -16.41 -12.88 3.83
N ARG A 244 -15.32 -12.13 4.03
CA ARG A 244 -14.78 -11.86 5.38
C ARG A 244 -15.38 -10.60 6.01
N LEU A 245 -15.69 -9.60 5.18
CA LEU A 245 -16.29 -8.34 5.63
C LEU A 245 -17.70 -8.55 6.19
N GLU A 246 -18.50 -9.46 5.64
CA GLU A 246 -19.84 -9.81 6.16
C GLU A 246 -19.84 -10.27 7.63
N HIS A 247 -18.70 -10.72 8.15
CA HIS A 247 -18.56 -11.16 9.54
C HIS A 247 -17.93 -10.11 10.46
N LEU A 248 -17.35 -9.03 9.90
CA LEU A 248 -16.53 -8.07 10.63
C LEU A 248 -17.10 -6.64 10.63
N LEU A 249 -18.02 -6.33 9.70
CA LEU A 249 -18.70 -5.05 9.54
C LEU A 249 -20.22 -5.25 9.59
#